data_AF-A0A3N4SCT0-F1
#
_entry.id   AF-A0A3N4SCT0-F1
#
_cell.length_a   1.000
_cell.length_b   1.000
_cell.length_c   1.000
_cell.angle_alpha   90.00
_cell.angle_beta   90.00
_cell.angle_gamma   90.00
#
_symmetry.space_group_name_H-M   'P 1'
#
loop_
_entity.id
_entity.type
_entity.pdbx_description
1 polymer ?
#
loop_
_entity_poly.entity_id
_entity_poly.type
_entity_poly.pdbx_seq_one_letter_code
_entity_poly.pdbx_strand_id
1 'polypeptide(L)'
;MTDLASHPVGSRPAPGSPGAADSGRPWWRRRWAPVLGEIVVSVGAAGVYTLLCTRISVNPINRIGQVSGLAKLQEYVAVLGLPLLAVLLFTAYRGSALRHQLTKRLVCAALAGLATGVVAGGAVIALRGTPWPLGGQEGDPGVLMAMATTIMDGKGLPGVYPPGFPMVMAIWSELFYGGRTGAGFALHDLQILFTALFGPMAYLSWRLVLRPFWALLIALPASVVFLDPIRPYSHIVMVMLVPVLVAFFRAMGRAPERRPRTALLLGPAFGAVFGALFLWYSGWFLWAAPGVLLLALFSFPWRKGGRTAKLRTGLYLAGAAAGFVVVGSPLLYELAKANGAVPDRYAFLGVYADPSYVLNFVSDRSGDLTYDTWPGTGDLAGQSGISVLLLLGAGLALGLALRQLSVRVAAAVLIGSWLLRFYYAGRMSHDRAVQLYPRTTWIIMYCLMILAVFGLMALVNRGSGWGNRVLAVRGAATEAIPRRVVRQVAAGMVCALAVFGTMAAGWSINRYMPEDPAKNTMGMDAWRAHLLQKPNGACPKYAPNGKCVVHEVKDRSQYPDDGVLWCAGIIAAEWPTVCGRKAPFDDLSTKPAPAPTPTPSPTPAPSGSAQDAPKPGESGESAKPSPSATKSGTR
;
A
#
# COMPACT_ATOMS: atom_id res chain seq x y z
N MET A 1 -20.52 12.50 28.52
CA MET A 1 -21.68 13.35 28.86
C MET A 1 -21.57 14.63 28.07
N THR A 2 -22.30 14.70 26.95
CA THR A 2 -22.86 15.88 26.24
C THR A 2 -23.41 15.40 24.89
N ASP A 3 -24.42 14.53 24.95
CA ASP A 3 -25.36 14.37 23.84
C ASP A 3 -26.43 15.46 23.98
N LEU A 4 -26.78 16.16 22.89
CA LEU A 4 -28.01 16.96 22.81
C LEU A 4 -28.31 17.34 21.35
N ALA A 5 -29.25 16.64 20.72
CA ALA A 5 -29.88 17.00 19.44
C ALA A 5 -31.19 16.19 19.23
N SER A 6 -32.19 16.51 20.07
CA SER A 6 -33.63 16.32 19.84
C SER A 6 -34.11 15.21 18.86
N HIS A 7 -34.62 14.12 19.42
CA HIS A 7 -35.83 13.48 18.90
C HIS A 7 -37.05 14.10 19.60
N PRO A 8 -38.19 14.34 18.91
CA PRO A 8 -39.43 14.76 19.57
C PRO A 8 -39.98 13.62 20.44
N VAL A 9 -40.60 13.98 21.57
CA VAL A 9 -41.21 13.02 22.49
C VAL A 9 -42.55 12.52 21.92
N GLY A 10 -42.51 11.36 21.28
CA GLY A 10 -43.71 10.57 21.00
C GLY A 10 -44.16 9.80 22.25
N SER A 11 -45.47 9.66 22.43
CA SER A 11 -46.09 8.95 23.55
C SER A 11 -45.70 7.46 23.60
N ARG A 12 -45.73 6.87 24.80
CA ARG A 12 -45.59 5.42 25.00
C ARG A 12 -46.73 4.68 24.30
N PRO A 13 -46.46 3.70 23.42
CA PRO A 13 -47.42 2.65 23.10
C PRO A 13 -47.68 1.78 24.34
N ALA A 14 -48.92 1.30 24.49
CA ALA A 14 -49.26 0.25 25.45
C ALA A 14 -48.54 -1.08 25.11
N PRO A 15 -48.38 -2.02 26.07
CA PRO A 15 -47.74 -3.32 25.83
C PRO A 15 -48.61 -4.24 24.95
N GLY A 16 -48.55 -4.04 23.62
CA GLY A 16 -49.18 -4.90 22.62
C GLY A 16 -48.44 -6.22 22.41
N SER A 17 -49.19 -7.25 22.03
CA SER A 17 -48.82 -8.66 21.98
C SER A 17 -47.50 -9.01 21.24
N PRO A 18 -46.77 -10.04 21.68
CA PRO A 18 -45.61 -10.54 20.94
C PRO A 18 -46.03 -11.30 19.68
N GLY A 19 -45.48 -10.93 18.52
CA GLY A 19 -45.53 -11.73 17.30
C GLY A 19 -46.31 -11.15 16.11
N ALA A 20 -45.86 -10.02 15.56
CA ALA A 20 -46.32 -9.54 14.25
C ALA A 20 -45.18 -8.91 13.41
N ALA A 21 -44.88 -9.55 12.28
CA ALA A 21 -44.33 -8.97 11.05
C ALA A 21 -43.18 -7.91 11.10
N ASP A 22 -41.93 -8.33 11.30
CA ASP A 22 -40.76 -7.62 10.68
C ASP A 22 -40.55 -8.05 9.21
N SER A 23 -41.51 -8.81 8.65
CA SER A 23 -41.58 -9.30 7.26
C SER A 23 -41.91 -8.19 6.25
N GLY A 24 -42.63 -7.13 6.66
CA GLY A 24 -43.09 -6.06 5.76
C GLY A 24 -42.04 -5.03 5.34
N ARG A 25 -40.78 -5.15 5.79
CA ARG A 25 -39.72 -4.17 5.45
C ARG A 25 -38.95 -4.57 4.20
N PRO A 26 -38.96 -3.75 3.12
CA PRO A 26 -38.19 -4.03 1.90
C PRO A 26 -36.72 -4.31 2.21
N TRP A 27 -36.16 -5.35 1.60
CA TRP A 27 -34.85 -5.89 1.97
C TRP A 27 -33.72 -4.85 1.95
N TRP A 28 -33.78 -3.87 1.04
CA TRP A 28 -32.83 -2.77 0.93
C TRP A 28 -32.83 -1.80 2.13
N ARG A 29 -33.87 -1.81 2.98
CA ARG A 29 -33.93 -1.06 4.25
C ARG A 29 -33.32 -1.84 5.43
N ARG A 30 -32.94 -3.11 5.26
CA ARG A 30 -32.26 -3.89 6.31
C ARG A 30 -30.87 -3.31 6.58
N ARG A 31 -30.45 -3.28 7.85
CA ARG A 31 -29.21 -2.58 8.29
C ARG A 31 -27.93 -3.02 7.56
N TRP A 32 -27.92 -4.25 7.03
CA TRP A 32 -26.78 -4.85 6.33
C TRP A 32 -26.69 -4.49 4.85
N ALA A 33 -27.83 -4.22 4.17
CA ALA A 33 -27.84 -4.01 2.72
C ALA A 33 -26.96 -2.82 2.26
N PRO A 34 -26.93 -1.67 2.96
CA PRO A 34 -25.99 -0.59 2.64
C PRO A 34 -24.50 -0.91 2.93
N VAL A 35 -24.19 -1.95 3.73
CA VAL A 35 -22.81 -2.42 3.95
C VAL A 35 -22.39 -3.34 2.81
N LEU A 36 -23.25 -4.31 2.45
CA LEU A 36 -23.06 -5.17 1.28
C LEU A 36 -22.91 -4.33 0.00
N GLY A 37 -23.72 -3.29 -0.16
CA GLY A 37 -23.60 -2.35 -1.27
C GLY A 37 -22.27 -1.61 -1.34
N GLU A 38 -21.62 -1.29 -0.20
CA GLU A 38 -20.25 -0.74 -0.23
C GLU A 38 -19.22 -1.80 -0.64
N ILE A 39 -19.35 -3.03 -0.16
CA ILE A 39 -18.41 -4.13 -0.47
C ILE A 39 -18.49 -4.47 -1.97
N VAL A 40 -19.70 -4.68 -2.49
CA VAL A 40 -19.92 -5.00 -3.91
C VAL A 40 -19.47 -3.85 -4.81
N VAL A 41 -19.71 -2.59 -4.43
CA VAL A 41 -19.30 -1.44 -5.25
C VAL A 41 -17.79 -1.16 -5.18
N SER A 42 -17.11 -1.33 -4.04
CA SER A 42 -15.65 -1.14 -3.99
C SER A 42 -14.89 -2.27 -4.68
N VAL A 43 -15.22 -3.53 -4.38
CA VAL A 43 -14.59 -4.70 -5.01
C VAL A 43 -14.95 -4.78 -6.49
N GLY A 44 -16.22 -4.54 -6.85
CA GLY A 44 -16.67 -4.50 -8.24
C GLY A 44 -16.00 -3.40 -9.05
N ALA A 45 -15.86 -2.18 -8.50
CA ALA A 45 -15.15 -1.10 -9.18
C ALA A 45 -13.66 -1.44 -9.42
N ALA A 46 -12.97 -2.00 -8.42
CA ALA A 46 -11.58 -2.43 -8.56
C ALA A 46 -11.42 -3.55 -9.61
N GLY A 47 -12.25 -4.60 -9.53
CA GLY A 47 -12.17 -5.77 -10.40
C GLY A 47 -12.56 -5.47 -11.85
N VAL A 48 -13.70 -4.81 -12.08
CA VAL A 48 -14.17 -4.45 -13.43
C VAL A 48 -13.20 -3.48 -14.10
N TYR A 49 -12.65 -2.51 -13.37
CA TYR A 49 -11.64 -1.61 -13.90
C TYR A 49 -10.35 -2.37 -14.29
N THR A 50 -9.84 -3.24 -13.41
CA THR A 50 -8.63 -4.04 -13.68
C THR A 50 -8.83 -4.95 -14.89
N LEU A 51 -10.00 -5.60 -14.99
CA LEU A 51 -10.37 -6.43 -16.13
C LEU A 51 -10.48 -5.63 -17.44
N LEU A 52 -11.04 -4.41 -17.41
CA LEU A 52 -11.09 -3.52 -18.58
C LEU A 52 -9.68 -3.17 -19.07
N CYS A 53 -8.71 -3.01 -18.18
CA CYS A 53 -7.32 -2.69 -18.53
C CYS A 53 -6.60 -3.82 -19.31
N THR A 54 -7.05 -5.07 -19.20
CA THR A 54 -6.52 -6.18 -20.03
C THR A 54 -6.66 -5.93 -21.54
N ARG A 55 -7.62 -5.08 -21.94
CA ARG A 55 -7.85 -4.70 -23.35
C ARG A 55 -6.86 -3.66 -23.89
N ILE A 56 -6.10 -2.97 -23.02
CA ILE A 56 -5.17 -1.90 -23.42
C ILE A 56 -3.97 -2.49 -24.17
N SER A 57 -3.93 -2.31 -25.49
CA SER A 57 -2.89 -2.88 -26.34
C SER A 57 -1.78 -1.90 -26.67
N VAL A 58 -0.69 -1.98 -25.90
CA VAL A 58 0.55 -1.20 -26.07
C VAL A 58 1.78 -2.11 -26.08
N ASN A 59 2.96 -1.54 -26.30
CA ASN A 59 4.25 -2.17 -25.96
C ASN A 59 4.70 -1.62 -24.59
N PRO A 60 4.82 -2.46 -23.53
CA PRO A 60 5.21 -1.98 -22.21
C PRO A 60 6.71 -1.72 -22.06
N ILE A 61 7.56 -2.21 -22.97
CA ILE A 61 9.02 -1.99 -22.91
C ILE A 61 9.41 -0.60 -23.42
N ASN A 62 8.73 -0.06 -24.43
CA ASN A 62 9.10 1.25 -24.98
C ASN A 62 8.35 2.40 -24.28
N ARG A 63 9.05 3.52 -24.04
CA ARG A 63 8.52 4.62 -23.20
C ARG A 63 7.25 5.25 -23.77
N ILE A 64 7.11 5.29 -25.10
CA ILE A 64 5.90 5.78 -25.78
C ILE A 64 4.72 4.88 -25.44
N GLY A 65 4.84 3.56 -25.56
CA GLY A 65 3.78 2.61 -25.25
C GLY A 65 3.40 2.59 -23.76
N GLN A 66 4.36 2.80 -22.87
CA GLN A 66 4.07 3.04 -21.44
C GLN A 66 3.21 4.29 -21.24
N VAL A 67 3.60 5.43 -21.82
CA VAL A 67 2.85 6.70 -21.71
C VAL A 67 1.46 6.57 -22.33
N SER A 68 1.33 5.93 -23.50
CA SER A 68 0.02 5.62 -24.11
C SER A 68 -0.84 4.72 -23.21
N GLY A 69 -0.23 3.74 -22.54
CA GLY A 69 -0.91 2.86 -21.57
C GLY A 69 -1.41 3.64 -20.35
N LEU A 70 -0.56 4.48 -19.75
CA LEU A 70 -0.90 5.35 -18.63
C LEU A 70 -2.01 6.35 -18.99
N ALA A 71 -1.96 6.94 -20.20
CA ALA A 71 -3.03 7.81 -20.70
C ALA A 71 -4.35 7.04 -20.87
N LYS A 72 -4.31 5.80 -21.39
CA LYS A 72 -5.51 4.97 -21.56
C LYS A 72 -6.13 4.51 -20.23
N LEU A 73 -5.32 4.34 -19.19
CA LEU A 73 -5.84 4.20 -17.81
C LEU A 73 -6.65 5.46 -17.43
N GLN A 74 -6.05 6.65 -17.51
CA GLN A 74 -6.73 7.89 -17.11
C GLN A 74 -8.02 8.15 -17.91
N GLU A 75 -8.04 7.80 -19.21
CA GLU A 75 -9.25 7.81 -20.04
C GLU A 75 -10.35 6.89 -19.48
N TYR A 76 -10.03 5.63 -19.14
CA TYR A 76 -10.98 4.71 -18.52
C TYR A 76 -11.45 5.18 -17.14
N VAL A 77 -10.60 5.84 -16.35
CA VAL A 77 -11.03 6.46 -15.07
C VAL A 77 -11.96 7.63 -15.32
N ALA A 78 -11.74 8.44 -16.36
CA ALA A 78 -12.65 9.53 -16.72
C ALA A 78 -14.03 8.98 -17.15
N VAL A 79 -14.05 7.97 -18.04
CA VAL A 79 -15.27 7.33 -18.54
C VAL A 79 -16.11 6.72 -17.42
N LEU A 80 -15.49 6.07 -16.42
CA LEU A 80 -16.19 5.42 -15.31
C LEU A 80 -16.44 6.37 -14.12
N GLY A 81 -15.52 7.30 -13.87
CA GLY A 81 -15.54 8.20 -12.72
C GLY A 81 -16.41 9.44 -12.90
N LEU A 82 -16.40 10.08 -14.08
CA LEU A 82 -17.20 11.28 -14.33
C LEU A 82 -18.71 11.05 -14.15
N PRO A 83 -19.32 9.93 -14.61
CA PRO A 83 -20.72 9.62 -14.30
C PRO A 83 -21.00 9.47 -12.81
N LEU A 84 -20.10 8.84 -12.04
CA LEU A 84 -20.25 8.67 -10.59
C LEU A 84 -20.22 10.02 -9.86
N LEU A 85 -19.31 10.92 -10.26
CA LEU A 85 -19.22 12.28 -9.71
C LEU A 85 -20.41 13.15 -10.14
N ALA A 86 -20.87 13.04 -11.39
CA ALA A 86 -22.06 13.74 -11.88
C ALA A 86 -23.31 13.34 -11.09
N VAL A 87 -23.52 12.04 -10.81
CA VAL A 87 -24.63 11.55 -9.98
C VAL A 87 -24.48 12.00 -8.51
N LEU A 88 -23.26 12.07 -7.98
CA LEU A 88 -22.99 12.62 -6.64
C LEU A 88 -23.36 14.10 -6.53
N LEU A 89 -22.96 14.91 -7.52
CA LEU A 89 -23.27 16.33 -7.61
C LEU A 89 -24.77 16.56 -7.82
N PHE A 90 -25.39 15.88 -8.79
CA PHE A 90 -26.83 15.96 -9.04
C PHE A 90 -27.64 15.66 -7.77
N THR A 91 -27.30 14.60 -7.04
CA THR A 91 -27.99 14.28 -5.77
C THR A 91 -27.69 15.27 -4.65
N ALA A 92 -26.54 15.96 -4.64
CA ALA A 92 -26.25 17.03 -3.69
C ALA A 92 -27.05 18.32 -3.96
N TYR A 93 -27.21 18.70 -5.24
CA TYR A 93 -27.86 19.95 -5.65
C TYR A 93 -29.39 19.85 -5.82
N ARG A 94 -29.89 18.72 -6.34
CA ARG A 94 -31.31 18.46 -6.66
C ARG A 94 -31.92 17.29 -5.87
N GLY A 95 -31.10 16.42 -5.28
CA GLY A 95 -31.57 15.19 -4.61
C GLY A 95 -32.03 15.36 -3.16
N SER A 96 -32.88 14.44 -2.71
CA SER A 96 -33.27 14.33 -1.29
C SER A 96 -32.08 13.88 -0.43
N ALA A 97 -32.09 14.28 0.85
CA ALA A 97 -30.96 14.03 1.76
C ALA A 97 -30.63 12.53 1.90
N LEU A 98 -31.64 11.65 1.90
CA LEU A 98 -31.46 10.19 1.96
C LEU A 98 -30.82 9.64 0.69
N ARG A 99 -31.26 10.08 -0.51
CA ARG A 99 -30.66 9.68 -1.79
C ARG A 99 -29.19 10.09 -1.83
N HIS A 100 -28.87 11.35 -1.53
CA HIS A 100 -27.47 11.83 -1.49
C HIS A 100 -26.61 11.09 -0.45
N GLN A 101 -27.14 10.74 0.73
CA GLN A 101 -26.38 9.96 1.71
C GLN A 101 -26.02 8.55 1.21
N LEU A 102 -26.93 7.88 0.50
CA LEU A 102 -26.67 6.59 -0.14
C LEU A 102 -25.69 6.75 -1.32
N THR A 103 -25.93 7.70 -2.23
CA THR A 103 -25.06 7.99 -3.37
C THR A 103 -23.62 8.28 -2.92
N LYS A 104 -23.42 9.17 -1.94
CA LYS A 104 -22.09 9.46 -1.40
C LYS A 104 -21.42 8.23 -0.77
N ARG A 105 -22.19 7.37 -0.11
CA ARG A 105 -21.69 6.13 0.49
C ARG A 105 -21.15 5.17 -0.59
N LEU A 106 -21.91 4.99 -1.68
CA LEU A 106 -21.50 4.12 -2.79
C LEU A 106 -20.40 4.74 -3.65
N VAL A 107 -20.42 6.05 -3.92
CA VAL A 107 -19.35 6.74 -4.67
C VAL A 107 -18.04 6.77 -3.87
N CYS A 108 -18.08 6.95 -2.54
CA CYS A 108 -16.88 6.75 -1.71
C CYS A 108 -16.31 5.32 -1.83
N ALA A 109 -17.16 4.30 -1.84
CA ALA A 109 -16.72 2.91 -2.03
C ALA A 109 -16.13 2.68 -3.44
N ALA A 110 -16.79 3.20 -4.48
CA ALA A 110 -16.34 3.09 -5.86
C ALA A 110 -14.98 3.76 -6.08
N LEU A 111 -14.78 4.98 -5.56
CA LEU A 111 -13.51 5.70 -5.68
C LEU A 111 -12.35 5.00 -4.96
N ALA A 112 -12.62 4.36 -3.81
CA ALA A 112 -11.64 3.51 -3.14
C ALA A 112 -11.26 2.28 -3.97
N GLY A 113 -12.21 1.70 -4.72
CA GLY A 113 -11.95 0.61 -5.68
C GLY A 113 -11.19 1.06 -6.92
N LEU A 114 -11.63 2.16 -7.55
CA LEU A 114 -11.02 2.69 -8.77
C LEU A 114 -9.56 3.12 -8.54
N ALA A 115 -9.25 3.78 -7.41
CA ALA A 115 -7.89 4.27 -7.14
C ALA A 115 -6.83 3.15 -7.15
N THR A 116 -7.14 1.96 -6.62
CA THR A 116 -6.22 0.82 -6.63
C THR A 116 -6.42 -0.10 -7.83
N GLY A 117 -7.61 -0.08 -8.45
CA GLY A 117 -7.84 -0.64 -9.79
C GLY A 117 -6.95 0.02 -10.86
N VAL A 118 -6.68 1.33 -10.77
CA VAL A 118 -5.71 2.02 -11.65
C VAL A 118 -4.31 1.43 -11.53
N VAL A 119 -3.83 1.19 -10.31
CA VAL A 119 -2.51 0.60 -10.07
C VAL A 119 -2.46 -0.86 -10.52
N ALA A 120 -3.52 -1.64 -10.27
CA ALA A 120 -3.60 -3.04 -10.69
C ALA A 120 -3.73 -3.21 -12.22
N GLY A 121 -4.62 -2.45 -12.87
CA GLY A 121 -4.69 -2.37 -14.33
C GLY A 121 -3.42 -1.81 -14.96
N GLY A 122 -2.68 -1.01 -14.20
CA GLY A 122 -1.32 -0.59 -14.48
C GLY A 122 -0.29 -1.73 -14.48
N ALA A 123 -0.32 -2.60 -13.47
CA ALA A 123 0.53 -3.80 -13.43
C ALA A 123 0.19 -4.77 -14.58
N VAL A 124 -1.10 -4.90 -14.94
CA VAL A 124 -1.56 -5.63 -16.13
C VAL A 124 -0.98 -5.06 -17.44
N ILE A 125 -0.74 -3.75 -17.53
CA ILE A 125 -0.01 -3.14 -18.66
C ILE A 125 1.48 -3.47 -18.56
N ALA A 126 2.12 -3.25 -17.41
CA ALA A 126 3.56 -3.47 -17.22
C ALA A 126 4.00 -4.90 -17.55
N LEU A 127 3.18 -5.90 -17.15
CA LEU A 127 3.40 -7.33 -17.42
C LEU A 127 2.80 -7.81 -18.76
N ARG A 128 2.21 -6.93 -19.57
CA ARG A 128 1.44 -7.33 -20.76
C ARG A 128 2.27 -8.20 -21.73
N GLY A 129 1.92 -9.48 -21.85
CA GLY A 129 2.54 -10.40 -22.82
C GLY A 129 3.62 -11.31 -22.27
N THR A 130 3.90 -11.22 -20.96
CA THR A 130 4.55 -12.25 -20.14
C THR A 130 3.54 -12.80 -19.11
N PRO A 131 3.62 -14.07 -18.70
CA PRO A 131 2.83 -14.60 -17.58
C PRO A 131 3.52 -14.38 -16.23
N TRP A 132 4.76 -13.89 -16.22
CA TRP A 132 5.61 -13.83 -15.02
C TRP A 132 5.30 -12.60 -14.14
N PRO A 133 5.47 -12.69 -12.82
CA PRO A 133 5.15 -11.64 -11.86
C PRO A 133 6.22 -10.55 -11.83
N LEU A 134 5.89 -9.42 -11.20
CA LEU A 134 6.88 -8.40 -10.85
C LEU A 134 7.87 -9.01 -9.83
N GLY A 135 9.12 -9.17 -10.22
CA GLY A 135 10.21 -9.58 -9.32
C GLY A 135 10.23 -11.06 -8.95
N GLY A 136 9.56 -11.94 -9.71
CA GLY A 136 9.62 -13.40 -9.45
C GLY A 136 11.00 -14.04 -9.62
N GLN A 137 11.98 -13.30 -10.14
CA GLN A 137 13.35 -13.77 -10.39
C GLN A 137 14.23 -13.76 -9.13
N GLU A 138 14.00 -12.82 -8.22
CA GLU A 138 14.90 -12.52 -7.10
C GLU A 138 14.19 -11.73 -5.98
N GLY A 139 14.86 -11.55 -4.83
CA GLY A 139 14.31 -10.78 -3.71
C GLY A 139 13.05 -11.41 -3.09
N ASP A 140 12.25 -10.59 -2.41
CA ASP A 140 11.05 -11.02 -1.66
C ASP A 140 10.03 -11.81 -2.53
N PRO A 141 9.68 -11.39 -3.78
CA PRO A 141 8.68 -12.12 -4.57
C PRO A 141 9.20 -13.48 -5.06
N GLY A 142 10.47 -13.57 -5.48
CA GLY A 142 11.12 -14.85 -5.81
C GLY A 142 11.28 -15.77 -4.59
N VAL A 143 11.59 -15.23 -3.41
CA VAL A 143 11.63 -16.00 -2.14
C VAL A 143 10.25 -16.53 -1.78
N LEU A 144 9.18 -15.76 -2.00
CA LEU A 144 7.81 -16.19 -1.76
C LEU A 144 7.39 -17.32 -2.72
N MET A 145 7.75 -17.25 -4.00
CA MET A 145 7.55 -18.36 -4.94
C MET A 145 8.25 -19.64 -4.45
N ALA A 146 9.52 -19.53 -4.07
CA ALA A 146 10.31 -20.64 -3.55
C ALA A 146 9.78 -21.22 -2.22
N MET A 147 9.13 -20.39 -1.40
CA MET A 147 8.40 -20.84 -0.20
C MET A 147 7.14 -21.64 -0.57
N ALA A 148 6.37 -21.20 -1.57
CA ALA A 148 5.18 -21.92 -2.02
C ALA A 148 5.53 -23.28 -2.66
N THR A 149 6.65 -23.39 -3.38
CA THR A 149 7.11 -24.70 -3.90
C THR A 149 7.57 -25.63 -2.79
N THR A 150 8.25 -25.13 -1.75
CA THR A 150 8.64 -25.95 -0.58
C THR A 150 7.41 -26.41 0.23
N ILE A 151 6.30 -25.64 0.23
CA ILE A 151 5.00 -26.11 0.75
C ILE A 151 4.43 -27.24 -0.13
N MET A 152 4.33 -27.06 -1.46
CA MET A 152 3.78 -28.06 -2.38
C MET A 152 4.57 -29.39 -2.38
N ASP A 153 5.89 -29.31 -2.16
CA ASP A 153 6.76 -30.47 -2.00
C ASP A 153 6.61 -31.19 -0.62
N GLY A 154 5.69 -30.75 0.25
CA GLY A 154 5.46 -31.32 1.58
C GLY A 154 6.55 -31.03 2.62
N LYS A 155 7.56 -30.23 2.26
CA LYS A 155 8.74 -29.90 3.11
C LYS A 155 8.42 -28.82 4.17
N GLY A 156 7.25 -28.19 4.09
CA GLY A 156 6.82 -27.12 5.01
C GLY A 156 7.40 -25.75 4.66
N LEU A 157 7.52 -24.86 5.65
CA LEU A 157 8.20 -23.58 5.49
C LEU A 157 9.53 -23.57 6.25
N PRO A 158 10.64 -23.14 5.63
CA PRO A 158 11.94 -23.05 6.28
C PRO A 158 12.05 -21.78 7.14
N GLY A 159 12.32 -21.97 8.43
CA GLY A 159 12.50 -20.88 9.39
C GLY A 159 11.20 -20.14 9.74
N VAL A 160 11.36 -18.97 10.36
CA VAL A 160 10.21 -18.17 10.83
C VAL A 160 9.70 -17.25 9.73
N TYR A 161 8.59 -17.63 9.09
CA TYR A 161 7.89 -16.77 8.13
C TYR A 161 6.35 -16.89 8.22
N PRO A 162 5.57 -15.80 8.08
CA PRO A 162 4.11 -15.86 8.09
C PRO A 162 3.54 -16.76 6.97
N PRO A 163 2.82 -17.86 7.28
CA PRO A 163 2.49 -18.88 6.30
C PRO A 163 1.36 -18.50 5.33
N GLY A 164 0.54 -17.48 5.65
CA GLY A 164 -0.74 -17.23 5.00
C GLY A 164 -0.62 -16.90 3.50
N PHE A 165 0.31 -16.03 3.11
CA PHE A 165 0.48 -15.66 1.71
C PHE A 165 1.18 -16.77 0.87
N PRO A 166 2.29 -17.39 1.31
CA PRO A 166 2.85 -18.57 0.65
C PRO A 166 1.84 -19.73 0.49
N MET A 167 1.01 -20.00 1.50
CA MET A 167 0.01 -21.06 1.45
C MET A 167 -1.12 -20.76 0.44
N VAL A 168 -1.63 -19.52 0.39
CA VAL A 168 -2.61 -19.12 -0.63
C VAL A 168 -2.02 -19.21 -2.04
N MET A 169 -0.74 -18.89 -2.20
CA MET A 169 -0.05 -19.04 -3.48
C MET A 169 0.17 -20.50 -3.89
N ALA A 170 0.54 -21.38 -2.97
CA ALA A 170 0.63 -22.82 -3.23
C ALA A 170 -0.72 -23.38 -3.72
N ILE A 171 -1.81 -23.10 -2.98
CA ILE A 171 -3.17 -23.52 -3.32
C ILE A 171 -3.61 -22.96 -4.69
N TRP A 172 -3.32 -21.69 -4.98
CA TRP A 172 -3.64 -21.09 -6.29
C TRP A 172 -2.85 -21.74 -7.43
N SER A 173 -1.59 -22.10 -7.18
CA SER A 173 -0.73 -22.79 -8.14
C SER A 173 -1.21 -24.20 -8.46
N GLU A 174 -1.65 -24.96 -7.45
CA GLU A 174 -2.27 -26.28 -7.61
C GLU A 174 -3.60 -26.20 -8.38
N LEU A 175 -4.50 -25.29 -7.99
CA LEU A 175 -5.85 -25.18 -8.55
C LEU A 175 -5.88 -24.67 -10.00
N PHE A 176 -4.98 -23.78 -10.40
CA PHE A 176 -5.05 -23.09 -11.69
C PHE A 176 -3.86 -23.31 -12.62
N TYR A 177 -2.71 -23.78 -12.12
CA TYR A 177 -1.45 -23.82 -12.87
C TYR A 177 -0.67 -25.13 -12.77
N GLY A 178 -1.28 -26.21 -12.28
CA GLY A 178 -0.68 -27.55 -12.28
C GLY A 178 0.40 -27.78 -11.20
N GLY A 179 0.32 -27.04 -10.09
CA GLY A 179 1.22 -27.22 -8.94
C GLY A 179 2.56 -26.49 -9.10
N ARG A 180 3.67 -27.16 -8.79
CA ARG A 180 4.99 -26.55 -8.53
C ARG A 180 5.46 -25.54 -9.58
N THR A 181 5.37 -25.87 -10.86
CA THR A 181 5.84 -25.02 -11.98
C THR A 181 4.98 -23.78 -12.19
N GLY A 182 3.76 -23.75 -11.65
CA GLY A 182 2.82 -22.64 -11.73
C GLY A 182 3.08 -21.48 -10.78
N ALA A 183 4.02 -21.60 -9.83
CA ALA A 183 4.11 -20.70 -8.68
C ALA A 183 4.31 -19.21 -9.06
N GLY A 184 5.00 -18.94 -10.16
CA GLY A 184 5.15 -17.58 -10.69
C GLY A 184 3.86 -17.00 -11.27
N PHE A 185 3.03 -17.84 -11.91
CA PHE A 185 1.76 -17.42 -12.51
C PHE A 185 0.70 -17.21 -11.41
N ALA A 186 0.73 -18.04 -10.37
CA ALA A 186 -0.01 -17.79 -9.14
C ALA A 186 0.41 -16.47 -8.47
N LEU A 187 1.71 -16.17 -8.38
CA LEU A 187 2.16 -14.87 -7.86
C LEU A 187 1.70 -13.69 -8.72
N HIS A 188 1.71 -13.82 -10.06
CA HIS A 188 1.27 -12.80 -11.00
C HIS A 188 -0.20 -12.41 -10.72
N ASP A 189 -1.07 -13.40 -10.65
CA ASP A 189 -2.49 -13.21 -10.35
C ASP A 189 -2.70 -12.58 -8.96
N LEU A 190 -2.03 -13.11 -7.94
CA LEU A 190 -2.18 -12.64 -6.57
C LEU A 190 -1.60 -11.24 -6.38
N GLN A 191 -0.52 -10.86 -7.06
CA GLN A 191 -0.02 -9.48 -7.11
C GLN A 191 -1.08 -8.53 -7.66
N ILE A 192 -1.67 -8.84 -8.83
CA ILE A 192 -2.70 -8.00 -9.47
C ILE A 192 -3.97 -7.94 -8.61
N LEU A 193 -4.45 -9.08 -8.11
CA LEU A 193 -5.65 -9.20 -7.30
C LEU A 193 -5.55 -8.44 -5.99
N PHE A 194 -4.47 -8.63 -5.22
CA PHE A 194 -4.29 -7.94 -3.94
C PHE A 194 -3.94 -6.46 -4.12
N THR A 195 -3.31 -6.08 -5.23
CA THR A 195 -3.16 -4.68 -5.64
C THR A 195 -4.54 -4.05 -5.87
N ALA A 196 -5.43 -4.70 -6.63
CA ALA A 196 -6.78 -4.19 -6.89
C ALA A 196 -7.63 -4.06 -5.61
N LEU A 197 -7.61 -5.10 -4.75
CA LEU A 197 -8.41 -5.18 -3.53
C LEU A 197 -7.90 -4.28 -2.38
N PHE A 198 -6.70 -3.68 -2.50
CA PHE A 198 -6.08 -2.88 -1.46
C PHE A 198 -6.95 -1.72 -0.96
N GLY A 199 -7.40 -0.86 -1.89
CA GLY A 199 -8.25 0.30 -1.60
C GLY A 199 -9.61 -0.09 -1.01
N PRO A 200 -10.31 -1.10 -1.56
CA PRO A 200 -11.47 -1.72 -0.92
C PRO A 200 -11.22 -2.15 0.53
N MET A 201 -10.13 -2.84 0.85
CA MET A 201 -9.83 -3.30 2.20
C MET A 201 -9.47 -2.15 3.17
N ALA A 202 -8.67 -1.18 2.72
CA ALA A 202 -8.38 0.04 3.47
C ALA A 202 -9.67 0.82 3.78
N TYR A 203 -10.55 1.01 2.78
CA TYR A 203 -11.82 1.72 2.97
C TYR A 203 -12.76 0.96 3.91
N LEU A 204 -13.02 -0.33 3.65
CA LEU A 204 -13.98 -1.13 4.41
C LEU A 204 -13.57 -1.31 5.88
N SER A 205 -12.28 -1.45 6.17
CA SER A 205 -11.78 -1.48 7.55
C SER A 205 -11.98 -0.13 8.27
N TRP A 206 -11.68 1.01 7.63
CA TRP A 206 -12.04 2.32 8.19
C TRP A 206 -13.56 2.53 8.32
N ARG A 207 -14.38 1.88 7.49
CA ARG A 207 -15.86 1.93 7.61
C ARG A 207 -16.43 1.20 8.82
N LEU A 208 -15.66 0.38 9.52
CA LEU A 208 -15.98 -0.11 10.87
C LEU A 208 -16.08 1.03 11.89
N VAL A 209 -15.32 2.11 11.67
CA VAL A 209 -15.05 3.14 12.69
C VAL A 209 -15.40 4.58 12.28
N LEU A 210 -15.49 4.87 10.98
CA LEU A 210 -15.71 6.20 10.38
C LEU A 210 -16.87 6.25 9.36
N ARG A 211 -17.39 7.47 9.11
CA ARG A 211 -18.38 7.75 8.04
C ARG A 211 -17.70 7.73 6.65
N PRO A 212 -18.42 7.45 5.54
CA PRO A 212 -17.87 7.28 4.19
C PRO A 212 -16.78 8.26 3.76
N PHE A 213 -17.04 9.57 3.81
CA PHE A 213 -16.07 10.60 3.42
C PHE A 213 -14.76 10.51 4.22
N TRP A 214 -14.83 10.39 5.54
CA TRP A 214 -13.65 10.31 6.41
C TRP A 214 -12.90 8.98 6.27
N ALA A 215 -13.60 7.89 5.92
CA ALA A 215 -12.95 6.62 5.58
C ALA A 215 -12.20 6.72 4.25
N LEU A 216 -12.79 7.33 3.22
CA LEU A 216 -12.13 7.57 1.93
C LEU A 216 -10.90 8.49 2.07
N LEU A 217 -11.02 9.57 2.86
CA LEU A 217 -9.97 10.57 3.05
C LEU A 217 -8.71 9.99 3.75
N ILE A 218 -8.83 8.90 4.53
CA ILE A 218 -7.66 8.14 4.98
C ILE A 218 -7.28 7.08 3.93
N ALA A 219 -8.24 6.27 3.50
CA ALA A 219 -7.99 5.07 2.71
C ALA A 219 -7.39 5.35 1.33
N LEU A 220 -7.90 6.32 0.57
CA LEU A 220 -7.45 6.59 -0.80
C LEU A 220 -6.00 7.14 -0.84
N PRO A 221 -5.62 8.17 -0.05
CA PRO A 221 -4.23 8.62 -0.01
C PRO A 221 -3.28 7.54 0.53
N ALA A 222 -3.65 6.83 1.59
CA ALA A 222 -2.84 5.73 2.11
C ALA A 222 -2.68 4.60 1.08
N SER A 223 -3.72 4.27 0.33
CA SER A 223 -3.64 3.24 -0.72
C SER A 223 -2.70 3.62 -1.84
N VAL A 224 -2.71 4.87 -2.30
CA VAL A 224 -1.84 5.26 -3.42
C VAL A 224 -0.36 5.38 -2.99
N VAL A 225 -0.10 5.74 -1.73
CA VAL A 225 1.25 5.94 -1.17
C VAL A 225 1.90 4.63 -0.68
N PHE A 226 1.13 3.71 -0.10
CA PHE A 226 1.65 2.46 0.50
C PHE A 226 1.38 1.19 -0.34
N LEU A 227 0.75 1.30 -1.51
CA LEU A 227 0.57 0.14 -2.37
C LEU A 227 1.87 -0.16 -3.13
N ASP A 228 2.51 -1.26 -2.76
CA ASP A 228 3.70 -1.81 -3.39
C ASP A 228 3.31 -3.08 -4.19
N PRO A 229 3.07 -3.02 -5.52
CA PRO A 229 2.48 -4.12 -6.28
C PRO A 229 3.33 -5.38 -6.36
N ILE A 230 4.64 -5.29 -6.08
CA ILE A 230 5.51 -6.46 -5.90
C ILE A 230 5.19 -7.26 -4.63
N ARG A 231 4.71 -6.58 -3.58
CA ARG A 231 4.53 -7.11 -2.21
C ARG A 231 3.20 -6.68 -1.56
N PRO A 232 2.04 -6.72 -2.24
CA PRO A 232 0.80 -6.13 -1.72
C PRO A 232 0.31 -6.84 -0.45
N TYR A 233 0.58 -8.15 -0.32
CA TYR A 233 0.25 -8.99 0.83
C TYR A 233 0.60 -8.31 2.17
N SER A 234 1.76 -7.68 2.22
CA SER A 234 2.34 -7.09 3.41
C SER A 234 1.52 -5.88 3.88
N HIS A 235 1.46 -4.85 3.04
CA HIS A 235 0.84 -3.56 3.31
C HIS A 235 -0.67 -3.64 3.60
N ILE A 236 -1.37 -4.64 3.08
CA ILE A 236 -2.80 -4.89 3.37
C ILE A 236 -3.05 -4.98 4.87
N VAL A 237 -2.19 -5.72 5.58
CA VAL A 237 -2.32 -5.87 7.04
C VAL A 237 -2.06 -4.55 7.75
N MET A 238 -1.28 -3.62 7.17
CA MET A 238 -0.95 -2.33 7.80
C MET A 238 -2.18 -1.43 7.78
N VAL A 239 -2.79 -1.30 6.60
CA VAL A 239 -3.97 -0.46 6.42
C VAL A 239 -5.17 -0.99 7.20
N MET A 240 -5.29 -2.31 7.38
CA MET A 240 -6.34 -2.93 8.19
C MET A 240 -6.08 -2.92 9.71
N LEU A 241 -4.83 -3.10 10.17
CA LEU A 241 -4.51 -3.28 11.59
C LEU A 241 -4.98 -2.09 12.45
N VAL A 242 -4.65 -0.86 12.05
CA VAL A 242 -4.98 0.33 12.86
C VAL A 242 -6.51 0.55 13.01
N PRO A 243 -7.35 0.55 11.95
CA PRO A 243 -8.80 0.65 12.12
C PRO A 243 -9.42 -0.56 12.85
N VAL A 244 -8.87 -1.77 12.72
CA VAL A 244 -9.32 -2.94 13.49
C VAL A 244 -8.96 -2.79 14.98
N LEU A 245 -7.78 -2.27 15.33
CA LEU A 245 -7.43 -1.89 16.71
C LEU A 245 -8.38 -0.81 17.27
N VAL A 246 -8.75 0.20 16.47
CA VAL A 246 -9.76 1.20 16.88
C VAL A 246 -11.12 0.55 17.12
N ALA A 247 -11.52 -0.45 16.31
CA ALA A 247 -12.76 -1.20 16.50
C ALA A 247 -12.71 -2.10 17.75
N PHE A 248 -11.58 -2.77 18.00
CA PHE A 248 -11.30 -3.61 19.16
C PHE A 248 -11.38 -2.80 20.46
N PHE A 249 -10.60 -1.72 20.61
CA PHE A 249 -10.66 -0.89 21.81
C PHE A 249 -12.04 -0.22 22.01
N ARG A 250 -12.76 0.07 20.92
CA ARG A 250 -14.14 0.59 20.95
C ARG A 250 -15.16 -0.46 21.40
N ALA A 251 -14.88 -1.75 21.20
CA ALA A 251 -15.66 -2.86 21.74
C ALA A 251 -15.28 -3.13 23.20
N MET A 252 -13.98 -3.12 23.54
CA MET A 252 -13.44 -3.27 24.90
C MET A 252 -14.05 -2.24 25.86
N GLY A 253 -14.02 -0.94 25.49
CA GLY A 253 -14.60 0.14 26.29
C GLY A 253 -16.12 0.05 26.49
N ARG A 254 -16.81 -0.84 25.77
CA ARG A 254 -18.24 -1.17 25.93
C ARG A 254 -18.49 -2.58 26.44
N ALA A 255 -17.46 -3.36 26.76
CA ALA A 255 -17.61 -4.69 27.34
C ALA A 255 -18.39 -4.70 28.68
N PRO A 256 -18.25 -3.69 29.57
CA PRO A 256 -19.07 -3.61 30.79
C PRO A 256 -20.58 -3.51 30.52
N GLU A 257 -20.97 -2.72 29.51
CA GLU A 257 -22.38 -2.43 29.15
C GLU A 257 -23.07 -3.61 28.44
N ARG A 258 -22.29 -4.55 27.88
CA ARG A 258 -22.80 -5.60 27.00
C ARG A 258 -23.27 -6.85 27.77
N ARG A 259 -24.22 -7.58 27.17
CA ARG A 259 -24.62 -8.91 27.61
C ARG A 259 -23.38 -9.84 27.61
N PRO A 260 -23.17 -10.70 28.61
CA PRO A 260 -21.93 -11.49 28.73
C PRO A 260 -21.67 -12.38 27.51
N ARG A 261 -22.70 -13.03 26.96
CA ARG A 261 -22.61 -13.80 25.69
C ARG A 261 -22.04 -12.96 24.54
N THR A 262 -22.40 -11.69 24.44
CA THR A 262 -21.92 -10.77 23.38
C THR A 262 -20.46 -10.35 23.62
N ALA A 263 -20.02 -10.20 24.87
CA ALA A 263 -18.61 -9.94 25.18
C ALA A 263 -17.74 -11.19 24.90
N LEU A 264 -18.23 -12.36 25.31
CA LEU A 264 -17.57 -13.66 25.11
C LEU A 264 -17.42 -14.08 23.65
N LEU A 265 -18.35 -13.70 22.76
CA LEU A 265 -18.21 -13.95 21.32
C LEU A 265 -17.30 -12.93 20.63
N LEU A 266 -17.34 -11.66 21.04
CA LEU A 266 -16.58 -10.60 20.37
C LEU A 266 -15.08 -10.64 20.68
N GLY A 267 -14.67 -11.09 21.87
CA GLY A 267 -13.25 -11.27 22.19
C GLY A 267 -12.57 -12.21 21.17
N PRO A 268 -12.96 -13.50 21.12
CA PRO A 268 -12.43 -14.47 20.17
C PRO A 268 -12.59 -14.06 18.71
N ALA A 269 -13.68 -13.38 18.32
CA ALA A 269 -13.84 -12.90 16.95
C ALA A 269 -12.78 -11.84 16.57
N PHE A 270 -12.46 -10.90 17.45
CA PHE A 270 -11.33 -9.98 17.22
C PHE A 270 -9.98 -10.71 17.28
N GLY A 271 -9.82 -11.66 18.22
CA GLY A 271 -8.63 -12.50 18.33
C GLY A 271 -8.33 -13.26 17.03
N ALA A 272 -9.33 -13.93 16.47
CA ALA A 272 -9.23 -14.68 15.22
C ALA A 272 -8.88 -13.77 14.02
N VAL A 273 -9.45 -12.56 13.94
CA VAL A 273 -9.08 -11.56 12.93
C VAL A 273 -7.62 -11.13 13.08
N PHE A 274 -7.15 -10.88 14.31
CA PHE A 274 -5.74 -10.58 14.55
C PHE A 274 -4.83 -11.77 14.24
N GLY A 275 -5.25 -13.00 14.54
CA GLY A 275 -4.50 -14.23 14.22
C GLY A 275 -4.37 -14.46 12.72
N ALA A 276 -5.46 -14.28 11.96
CA ALA A 276 -5.45 -14.38 10.50
C ALA A 276 -4.57 -13.30 9.86
N LEU A 277 -4.66 -12.04 10.34
CA LEU A 277 -3.77 -10.96 9.93
C LEU A 277 -2.31 -11.24 10.28
N PHE A 278 -2.02 -11.87 11.42
CA PHE A 278 -0.67 -12.23 11.88
C PHE A 278 -0.06 -13.40 11.08
N LEU A 279 -0.87 -14.40 10.71
CA LEU A 279 -0.43 -15.45 9.77
C LEU A 279 -0.19 -14.92 8.35
N TRP A 280 -0.91 -13.87 7.95
CA TRP A 280 -0.70 -13.19 6.67
C TRP A 280 0.55 -12.30 6.70
N TYR A 281 0.76 -11.59 7.81
CA TYR A 281 1.94 -10.77 8.09
C TYR A 281 2.05 -10.49 9.60
N SER A 282 3.15 -10.91 10.22
CA SER A 282 3.36 -10.76 11.68
C SER A 282 4.00 -9.43 12.09
N GLY A 283 4.90 -8.87 11.28
CA GLY A 283 5.75 -7.75 11.69
C GLY A 283 5.01 -6.48 12.17
N TRP A 284 3.77 -6.22 11.72
CA TRP A 284 3.05 -5.01 12.13
C TRP A 284 2.63 -5.08 13.60
N PHE A 285 2.44 -6.30 14.09
CA PHE A 285 2.18 -6.57 15.50
C PHE A 285 3.41 -6.25 16.34
N LEU A 286 4.64 -6.53 15.85
CA LEU A 286 5.89 -6.17 16.54
C LEU A 286 5.99 -4.65 16.76
N TRP A 287 5.89 -3.85 15.69
CA TRP A 287 6.01 -2.39 15.78
C TRP A 287 4.85 -1.72 16.52
N ALA A 288 3.64 -2.27 16.42
CA ALA A 288 2.48 -1.76 17.15
C ALA A 288 2.46 -2.16 18.64
N ALA A 289 3.02 -3.32 19.01
CA ALA A 289 2.80 -3.95 20.32
C ALA A 289 3.13 -3.06 21.53
N PRO A 290 4.30 -2.38 21.63
CA PRO A 290 4.64 -1.61 22.83
C PRO A 290 3.60 -0.54 23.16
N GLY A 291 3.16 0.20 22.13
CA GLY A 291 2.12 1.22 22.28
C GLY A 291 0.72 0.64 22.50
N VAL A 292 0.37 -0.43 21.79
CA VAL A 292 -0.95 -1.09 21.93
C VAL A 292 -1.12 -1.71 23.33
N LEU A 293 -0.07 -2.30 23.90
CA LEU A 293 -0.08 -2.85 25.26
C LEU A 293 -0.24 -1.75 26.32
N LEU A 294 0.52 -0.66 26.21
CA LEU A 294 0.37 0.51 27.09
C LEU A 294 -1.04 1.12 26.97
N LEU A 295 -1.57 1.26 25.75
CA LEU A 295 -2.93 1.77 25.53
C LEU A 295 -4.00 0.84 26.11
N ALA A 296 -3.82 -0.48 26.03
CA ALA A 296 -4.70 -1.45 26.67
C ALA A 296 -4.70 -1.30 28.19
N LEU A 297 -3.50 -1.17 28.79
CA LEU A 297 -3.33 -0.93 30.23
C LEU A 297 -4.03 0.36 30.67
N PHE A 298 -3.84 1.49 29.97
CA PHE A 298 -4.50 2.76 30.29
C PHE A 298 -6.01 2.78 29.98
N SER A 299 -6.50 1.93 29.08
CA SER A 299 -7.91 1.88 28.69
C SER A 299 -8.73 0.86 29.49
N PHE A 300 -8.10 0.00 30.29
CA PHE A 300 -8.78 -0.95 31.17
C PHE A 300 -9.44 -0.22 32.37
N PRO A 301 -10.65 -0.64 32.84
CA PRO A 301 -11.43 0.12 33.83
C PRO A 301 -10.94 -0.03 35.29
N TRP A 302 -9.66 0.24 35.56
CA TRP A 302 -9.02 0.09 36.88
C TRP A 302 -9.73 0.86 38.01
N ARG A 303 -10.01 2.16 37.79
CA ARG A 303 -10.56 3.06 38.81
C ARG A 303 -12.07 3.35 38.68
N LYS A 304 -12.67 3.10 37.51
CA LYS A 304 -14.06 3.52 37.19
C LYS A 304 -15.03 2.37 36.87
N GLY A 305 -14.63 1.13 37.16
CA GLY A 305 -15.49 -0.04 37.00
C GLY A 305 -15.53 -0.88 38.28
N GLY A 306 -16.73 -1.26 38.73
CA GLY A 306 -16.92 -2.28 39.76
C GLY A 306 -16.43 -3.66 39.30
N ARG A 307 -16.40 -4.66 40.19
CA ARG A 307 -15.88 -6.02 39.95
C ARG A 307 -16.39 -6.62 38.63
N THR A 308 -17.68 -6.48 38.33
CA THR A 308 -18.33 -6.95 37.11
C THR A 308 -17.80 -6.29 35.83
N ALA A 309 -17.46 -5.00 35.85
CA ALA A 309 -16.91 -4.29 34.70
C ALA A 309 -15.47 -4.72 34.42
N LYS A 310 -14.65 -4.91 35.46
CA LYS A 310 -13.29 -5.46 35.36
C LYS A 310 -13.33 -6.88 34.80
N LEU A 311 -14.19 -7.74 35.35
CA LEU A 311 -14.35 -9.13 34.92
C LEU A 311 -14.87 -9.26 33.47
N ARG A 312 -15.86 -8.46 33.04
CA ARG A 312 -16.32 -8.47 31.63
C ARG A 312 -15.24 -7.99 30.65
N THR A 313 -14.42 -7.02 31.05
CA THR A 313 -13.30 -6.53 30.23
C THR A 313 -12.15 -7.55 30.18
N GLY A 314 -11.85 -8.19 31.31
CA GLY A 314 -10.88 -9.28 31.40
C GLY A 314 -11.28 -10.50 30.54
N LEU A 315 -12.54 -10.94 30.61
CA LEU A 315 -13.06 -12.01 29.75
C LEU A 315 -13.01 -11.65 28.25
N TYR A 316 -13.26 -10.39 27.89
CA TYR A 316 -13.12 -9.93 26.51
C TYR A 316 -11.65 -9.99 26.03
N LEU A 317 -10.70 -9.56 26.86
CA LEU A 317 -9.27 -9.63 26.56
C LEU A 317 -8.74 -11.06 26.52
N ALA A 318 -9.11 -11.90 27.48
CA ALA A 318 -8.75 -13.32 27.52
C ALA A 318 -9.34 -14.08 26.32
N GLY A 319 -10.58 -13.79 25.94
CA GLY A 319 -11.19 -14.33 24.71
C GLY A 319 -10.46 -13.88 23.45
N ALA A 320 -10.00 -12.63 23.38
CA ALA A 320 -9.20 -12.14 22.25
C ALA A 320 -7.80 -12.78 22.20
N ALA A 321 -7.14 -12.97 23.34
CA ALA A 321 -5.88 -13.71 23.42
C ALA A 321 -6.07 -15.18 22.98
N ALA A 322 -7.13 -15.86 23.46
CA ALA A 322 -7.44 -17.22 23.07
C ALA A 322 -7.74 -17.34 21.56
N GLY A 323 -8.57 -16.47 20.99
CA GLY A 323 -8.85 -16.45 19.55
C GLY A 323 -7.62 -16.15 18.69
N PHE A 324 -6.72 -15.29 19.19
CA PHE A 324 -5.44 -15.00 18.54
C PHE A 324 -4.50 -16.22 18.60
N VAL A 325 -4.38 -16.87 19.76
CA VAL A 325 -3.52 -18.06 19.92
C VAL A 325 -4.04 -19.22 19.08
N VAL A 326 -5.35 -19.49 19.06
CA VAL A 326 -5.93 -20.56 18.24
C VAL A 326 -5.60 -20.38 16.76
N VAL A 327 -5.90 -19.20 16.18
CA VAL A 327 -5.67 -18.97 14.74
C VAL A 327 -4.20 -18.72 14.42
N GLY A 328 -3.46 -17.99 15.26
CA GLY A 328 -2.05 -17.67 15.08
C GLY A 328 -1.08 -18.79 15.46
N SER A 329 -1.56 -19.90 16.02
CA SER A 329 -0.74 -20.99 16.57
C SER A 329 0.36 -21.51 15.64
N PRO A 330 0.19 -21.67 14.31
CA PRO A 330 1.27 -22.18 13.45
C PRO A 330 2.51 -21.30 13.47
N LEU A 331 2.35 -19.98 13.43
CA LEU A 331 3.48 -19.04 13.46
C LEU A 331 4.01 -18.81 14.87
N LEU A 332 3.15 -18.88 15.90
CA LEU A 332 3.58 -18.81 17.30
C LEU A 332 4.44 -20.03 17.69
N TYR A 333 4.13 -21.21 17.17
CA TYR A 333 4.91 -22.42 17.37
C TYR A 333 6.33 -22.29 16.77
N GLU A 334 6.45 -21.88 15.51
CA GLU A 334 7.76 -21.70 14.88
C GLU A 334 8.56 -20.53 15.51
N LEU A 335 7.89 -19.45 15.94
CA LEU A 335 8.54 -18.38 16.73
C LEU A 335 9.14 -18.88 18.05
N ALA A 336 8.41 -19.73 18.79
CA ALA A 336 8.89 -20.30 20.04
C ALA A 336 10.02 -21.31 19.81
N LYS A 337 9.87 -22.19 18.81
CA LYS A 337 10.85 -23.19 18.40
C LYS A 337 12.17 -22.58 17.89
N ALA A 338 12.11 -21.45 17.20
CA ALA A 338 13.29 -20.74 16.71
C ALA A 338 14.03 -19.92 17.80
N ASN A 339 13.42 -19.69 18.97
CA ASN A 339 14.02 -19.03 20.13
C ASN A 339 14.81 -17.73 19.82
N GLY A 340 14.32 -16.92 18.86
CA GLY A 340 14.95 -15.67 18.43
C GLY A 340 16.15 -15.80 17.48
N ALA A 341 16.55 -17.00 17.08
CA ALA A 341 17.74 -17.27 16.24
C ALA A 341 17.56 -16.96 14.73
N VAL A 342 16.76 -15.95 14.38
CA VAL A 342 16.53 -15.51 12.99
C VAL A 342 16.72 -13.98 12.90
N PRO A 343 17.97 -13.48 12.91
CA PRO A 343 18.26 -12.06 12.80
C PRO A 343 18.04 -11.54 11.38
N ASP A 344 17.43 -10.36 11.26
CA ASP A 344 17.31 -9.66 9.97
C ASP A 344 18.58 -8.85 9.68
N ARG A 345 19.33 -9.27 8.67
CA ARG A 345 20.60 -8.70 8.21
C ARG A 345 20.45 -7.70 7.04
N TYR A 346 19.22 -7.45 6.55
CA TYR A 346 18.99 -6.66 5.34
C TYR A 346 19.00 -5.15 5.59
N ALA A 347 20.00 -4.45 5.04
CA ALA A 347 20.14 -3.00 5.06
C ALA A 347 19.80 -2.38 3.69
N PHE A 348 19.25 -1.16 3.70
CA PHE A 348 19.00 -0.34 2.51
C PHE A 348 19.14 1.15 2.89
N LEU A 349 19.04 2.06 1.91
CA LEU A 349 19.24 3.50 2.09
C LEU A 349 18.56 4.11 3.32
N GLY A 350 17.27 3.81 3.55
CA GLY A 350 16.51 4.32 4.71
C GLY A 350 16.81 3.66 6.07
N VAL A 351 17.89 2.86 6.15
CA VAL A 351 18.46 2.26 7.37
C VAL A 351 19.85 2.82 7.64
N TYR A 352 20.76 2.75 6.66
CA TYR A 352 22.18 3.09 6.86
C TYR A 352 22.48 4.60 6.74
N ALA A 353 21.58 5.41 6.15
CA ALA A 353 21.77 6.85 6.08
C ALA A 353 21.34 7.57 7.38
N ASP A 354 20.06 7.49 7.77
CA ASP A 354 19.56 8.04 9.04
C ASP A 354 18.31 7.30 9.55
N PRO A 355 18.32 6.70 10.76
CA PRO A 355 17.14 6.13 11.38
C PRO A 355 16.10 7.19 11.80
N SER A 356 16.44 8.46 11.97
CA SER A 356 15.47 9.52 12.34
C SER A 356 14.55 9.91 11.19
N TYR A 357 15.01 9.74 9.95
CA TYR A 357 14.32 10.15 8.75
C TYR A 357 13.15 9.21 8.39
N VAL A 358 11.91 9.67 8.61
CA VAL A 358 10.69 8.82 8.54
C VAL A 358 9.52 9.35 7.71
N LEU A 359 9.66 10.48 7.00
CA LEU A 359 8.51 11.21 6.40
C LEU A 359 8.53 11.39 4.88
N ASN A 360 9.55 10.88 4.19
CA ASN A 360 9.66 10.91 2.72
C ASN A 360 9.75 9.47 2.17
N PHE A 361 9.28 9.24 0.94
CA PHE A 361 9.24 7.89 0.36
C PHE A 361 10.62 7.47 -0.16
N VAL A 362 11.12 6.33 0.35
CA VAL A 362 12.27 5.61 -0.20
C VAL A 362 11.88 4.14 -0.37
N SER A 363 12.35 3.52 -1.45
CA SER A 363 12.33 2.07 -1.66
C SER A 363 13.75 1.52 -1.52
N ASP A 364 13.82 0.24 -1.19
CA ASP A 364 14.92 -0.68 -1.46
C ASP A 364 15.55 -0.59 -2.86
N ARG A 365 14.88 0.05 -3.83
CA ARG A 365 15.41 0.44 -5.15
C ARG A 365 15.18 1.91 -5.42
N SER A 366 16.19 2.71 -5.08
CA SER A 366 16.16 4.18 -5.10
C SER A 366 16.65 4.78 -6.43
N GLY A 367 17.08 3.97 -7.40
CA GLY A 367 17.69 4.44 -8.64
C GLY A 367 19.07 5.04 -8.39
N ASP A 368 19.33 6.21 -8.98
CA ASP A 368 20.60 6.97 -8.84
C ASP A 368 20.82 7.59 -7.45
N LEU A 369 19.85 7.45 -6.53
CA LEU A 369 19.85 8.07 -5.21
C LEU A 369 20.60 7.19 -4.18
N THR A 370 21.76 7.67 -3.76
CA THR A 370 22.73 7.07 -2.82
C THR A 370 22.66 7.72 -1.43
N TYR A 371 23.50 7.31 -0.47
CA TYR A 371 23.56 7.96 0.85
C TYR A 371 24.20 9.36 0.78
N ASP A 372 25.18 9.60 -0.11
CA ASP A 372 25.78 10.93 -0.32
C ASP A 372 24.83 11.94 -0.98
N THR A 373 23.83 11.46 -1.71
CA THR A 373 22.82 12.29 -2.39
C THR A 373 21.49 12.36 -1.63
N TRP A 374 21.49 11.95 -0.36
CA TRP A 374 20.31 11.83 0.50
C TRP A 374 20.40 12.76 1.73
N PRO A 375 19.33 13.50 2.08
CA PRO A 375 18.05 13.65 1.38
C PRO A 375 18.16 14.50 0.11
N GLY A 376 17.16 14.37 -0.77
CA GLY A 376 17.10 15.15 -2.01
C GLY A 376 17.04 16.66 -1.77
N THR A 377 17.60 17.43 -2.70
CA THR A 377 17.66 18.89 -2.62
C THR A 377 16.27 19.53 -2.69
N GLY A 378 16.05 20.56 -1.86
CA GLY A 378 14.81 21.34 -1.80
C GLY A 378 13.92 21.08 -0.58
N ASP A 379 14.21 20.06 0.24
CA ASP A 379 13.48 19.77 1.47
C ASP A 379 13.95 20.61 2.67
N LEU A 380 13.03 21.03 3.53
CA LEU A 380 13.29 21.86 4.71
C LEU A 380 13.99 21.04 5.80
N ALA A 381 15.31 21.16 5.93
CA ALA A 381 16.13 20.27 6.76
C ALA A 381 15.85 18.79 6.47
N GLY A 382 15.74 18.45 5.19
CA GLY A 382 15.36 17.11 4.72
C GLY A 382 13.88 16.76 4.88
N GLN A 383 13.04 17.62 5.46
CA GLN A 383 11.60 17.38 5.57
C GLN A 383 10.84 18.04 4.41
N SER A 384 10.16 17.22 3.60
CA SER A 384 9.32 17.69 2.51
C SER A 384 8.02 18.35 2.99
N GLY A 385 7.34 19.07 2.10
CA GLY A 385 6.10 19.79 2.44
C GLY A 385 4.99 18.88 2.99
N ILE A 386 4.94 17.60 2.57
CA ILE A 386 3.99 16.63 3.13
C ILE A 386 4.33 16.27 4.57
N SER A 387 5.62 16.14 4.93
CA SER A 387 6.08 15.95 6.32
C SER A 387 5.55 17.02 7.25
N VAL A 388 5.70 18.29 6.87
CA VAL A 388 5.27 19.45 7.66
C VAL A 388 3.74 19.48 7.83
N LEU A 389 2.98 19.22 6.75
CA LEU A 389 1.52 19.15 6.78
C LEU A 389 1.00 17.99 7.67
N LEU A 390 1.67 16.84 7.64
CA LEU A 390 1.34 15.69 8.48
C LEU A 390 1.63 15.95 9.96
N LEU A 391 2.78 16.57 10.29
CA LEU A 391 3.13 16.97 11.65
C LEU A 391 2.16 18.03 12.22
N LEU A 392 1.82 19.06 11.42
CA LEU A 392 0.80 20.05 11.79
C LEU A 392 -0.57 19.39 12.05
N GLY A 393 -0.98 18.50 11.16
CA GLY A 393 -2.22 17.72 11.33
C GLY A 393 -2.21 16.83 12.57
N ALA A 394 -1.07 16.22 12.91
CA ALA A 394 -0.91 15.43 14.12
C ALA A 394 -0.95 16.30 15.39
N GLY A 395 -0.32 17.49 15.38
CA GLY A 395 -0.44 18.48 16.45
C GLY A 395 -1.89 18.90 16.70
N LEU A 396 -2.65 19.16 15.62
CA LEU A 396 -4.10 19.42 15.70
C LEU A 396 -4.88 18.23 16.26
N ALA A 397 -4.55 16.98 15.89
CA ALA A 397 -5.21 15.80 16.44
C ALA A 397 -4.95 15.61 17.94
N LEU A 398 -3.72 15.83 18.40
CA LEU A 398 -3.38 15.74 19.82
C LEU A 398 -4.04 16.88 20.61
N GLY A 399 -3.86 18.13 20.20
CA GLY A 399 -4.45 19.30 20.89
C GLY A 399 -5.98 19.33 20.86
N LEU A 400 -6.61 18.95 19.74
CA LEU A 400 -8.06 19.07 19.58
C LEU A 400 -8.84 17.77 19.86
N ALA A 401 -8.20 16.61 19.77
CA ALA A 401 -8.89 15.31 19.73
C ALA A 401 -8.23 14.14 20.51
N LEU A 402 -7.27 14.36 21.41
CA LEU A 402 -6.72 13.30 22.29
C LEU A 402 -7.77 12.55 23.17
N ARG A 403 -8.99 13.08 23.30
CA ARG A 403 -10.13 12.37 23.91
C ARG A 403 -10.81 11.35 22.98
N GLN A 404 -10.56 11.41 21.67
CA GLN A 404 -11.05 10.44 20.70
C GLN A 404 -10.17 9.19 20.70
N LEU A 405 -10.80 8.01 20.73
CA LEU A 405 -10.07 6.74 20.78
C LEU A 405 -9.18 6.51 19.55
N SER A 406 -9.64 6.92 18.36
CA SER A 406 -8.87 6.74 17.12
C SER A 406 -7.52 7.44 17.14
N VAL A 407 -7.48 8.67 17.69
CA VAL A 407 -6.25 9.45 17.90
C VAL A 407 -5.32 8.74 18.87
N ARG A 408 -5.85 8.18 19.97
CA ARG A 408 -5.05 7.43 20.94
C ARG A 408 -4.43 6.17 20.34
N VAL A 409 -5.18 5.42 19.53
CA VAL A 409 -4.66 4.20 18.88
C VAL A 409 -3.57 4.55 17.86
N ALA A 410 -3.81 5.53 16.99
CA ALA A 410 -2.81 5.95 16.01
C ALA A 410 -1.55 6.52 16.68
N ALA A 411 -1.69 7.37 17.70
CA ALA A 411 -0.56 7.90 18.47
C ALA A 411 0.19 6.80 19.24
N ALA A 412 -0.52 5.81 19.81
CA ALA A 412 0.12 4.69 20.50
C ALA A 412 0.93 3.80 19.53
N VAL A 413 0.35 3.42 18.39
CA VAL A 413 1.07 2.65 17.35
C VAL A 413 2.28 3.42 16.83
N LEU A 414 2.15 4.73 16.60
CA LEU A 414 3.25 5.63 16.21
C LEU A 414 4.37 5.62 17.26
N ILE A 415 4.06 5.91 18.53
CA ILE A 415 5.06 5.98 19.61
C ILE A 415 5.73 4.62 19.82
N GLY A 416 4.98 3.52 19.77
CA GLY A 416 5.53 2.17 19.85
C GLY A 416 6.50 1.86 18.70
N SER A 417 6.11 2.17 17.46
CA SER A 417 6.94 1.95 16.27
C SER A 417 8.19 2.83 16.27
N TRP A 418 8.06 4.09 16.71
CA TRP A 418 9.13 5.07 16.80
C TRP A 418 10.16 4.67 17.87
N LEU A 419 9.73 4.38 19.10
CA LEU A 419 10.63 3.92 20.17
C LEU A 419 11.34 2.63 19.78
N LEU A 420 10.61 1.66 19.22
CA LEU A 420 11.19 0.37 18.85
C LEU A 420 12.18 0.49 17.68
N ARG A 421 11.92 1.39 16.72
CA ARG A 421 12.87 1.75 15.65
C ARG A 421 14.19 2.28 16.23
N PHE A 422 14.17 3.24 17.15
CA PHE A 422 15.43 3.73 17.75
C PHE A 422 16.12 2.68 18.64
N TYR A 423 15.36 1.82 19.33
CA TYR A 423 15.92 0.76 20.18
C TYR A 423 16.66 -0.35 19.41
N TYR A 424 16.28 -0.63 18.16
CA TYR A 424 17.07 -1.47 17.26
C TYR A 424 18.18 -0.67 16.55
N ALA A 425 17.91 0.57 16.13
CA ALA A 425 18.88 1.43 15.45
C ALA A 425 20.18 1.59 16.25
N GLY A 426 20.06 1.92 17.54
CA GLY A 426 21.20 2.09 18.44
C GLY A 426 22.00 0.82 18.75
N ARG A 427 21.60 -0.35 18.22
CA ARG A 427 22.30 -1.63 18.42
C ARG A 427 22.70 -2.33 17.12
N MET A 428 22.38 -1.80 15.93
CA MET A 428 22.66 -2.48 14.65
C MET A 428 24.12 -2.88 14.46
N SER A 429 25.06 -2.04 14.92
CA SER A 429 26.51 -2.33 14.88
C SER A 429 26.94 -3.44 15.86
N HIS A 430 26.37 -3.45 17.06
CA HIS A 430 26.66 -4.46 18.10
C HIS A 430 26.06 -5.82 17.76
N ASP A 431 24.76 -5.86 17.47
CA ASP A 431 24.02 -7.10 17.18
C ASP A 431 24.29 -7.61 15.74
N ARG A 432 25.00 -6.81 14.93
CA ARG A 432 25.18 -6.94 13.47
C ARG A 432 23.88 -7.16 12.69
N ALA A 433 22.74 -6.77 13.28
CA ALA A 433 21.40 -7.05 12.77
C ALA A 433 20.67 -5.74 12.60
N VAL A 434 20.12 -5.51 11.41
CA VAL A 434 19.38 -4.29 11.10
C VAL A 434 18.07 -4.28 11.87
N GLN A 435 17.20 -5.26 11.62
CA GLN A 435 15.82 -5.34 12.14
C GLN A 435 14.93 -4.11 11.83
N LEU A 436 15.48 -2.99 11.36
CA LEU A 436 14.82 -1.78 10.86
C LEU A 436 14.32 -1.88 9.41
N TYR A 437 13.76 -3.01 8.99
CA TYR A 437 13.26 -3.14 7.61
C TYR A 437 12.36 -1.91 7.26
N PRO A 438 12.48 -1.29 6.05
CA PRO A 438 11.87 0.01 5.63
C PRO A 438 10.46 0.31 6.15
N ARG A 439 9.69 -0.76 6.28
CA ARG A 439 8.39 -0.96 6.88
C ARG A 439 8.09 -0.15 8.17
N THR A 440 9.10 0.18 8.99
CA THR A 440 8.91 1.09 10.16
C THR A 440 8.59 2.54 9.75
N THR A 441 9.19 3.05 8.68
CA THR A 441 8.86 4.35 8.06
C THR A 441 7.38 4.37 7.66
N TRP A 442 6.90 3.30 7.01
CA TRP A 442 5.54 3.23 6.47
C TRP A 442 4.46 3.24 7.56
N ILE A 443 4.63 2.50 8.65
CA ILE A 443 3.63 2.49 9.74
C ILE A 443 3.61 3.82 10.52
N ILE A 444 4.76 4.50 10.67
CA ILE A 444 4.85 5.85 11.27
C ILE A 444 4.13 6.87 10.38
N MET A 445 4.46 6.92 9.08
CA MET A 445 3.82 7.82 8.12
C MET A 445 2.31 7.56 8.00
N TYR A 446 1.87 6.30 8.00
CA TYR A 446 0.44 5.95 8.00
C TYR A 446 -0.27 6.45 9.27
N CYS A 447 0.34 6.29 10.45
CA CYS A 447 -0.21 6.83 11.69
C CYS A 447 -0.30 8.36 11.68
N LEU A 448 0.68 9.05 11.08
CA LEU A 448 0.64 10.50 10.90
C LEU A 448 -0.46 10.93 9.91
N MET A 449 -0.67 10.22 8.79
CA MET A 449 -1.79 10.47 7.87
C MET A 449 -3.15 10.29 8.58
N ILE A 450 -3.30 9.24 9.37
CA ILE A 450 -4.50 9.01 10.20
C ILE A 450 -4.70 10.18 11.17
N LEU A 451 -3.65 10.55 11.92
CA LEU A 451 -3.71 11.66 12.87
C LEU A 451 -4.08 12.97 12.15
N ALA A 452 -3.45 13.33 11.05
CA ALA A 452 -3.76 14.53 10.28
C ALA A 452 -5.24 14.61 9.86
N VAL A 453 -5.83 13.50 9.39
CA VAL A 453 -7.26 13.46 9.05
C VAL A 453 -8.15 13.58 10.29
N PHE A 454 -7.76 13.01 11.45
CA PHE A 454 -8.48 13.24 12.71
C PHE A 454 -8.32 14.66 13.26
N GLY A 455 -7.17 15.32 13.02
CA GLY A 455 -6.93 16.73 13.35
C GLY A 455 -7.82 17.65 12.54
N LEU A 456 -7.87 17.47 11.22
CA LEU A 456 -8.81 18.16 10.33
C LEU A 456 -10.27 17.91 10.74
N MET A 457 -10.64 16.66 11.04
CA MET A 457 -11.99 16.32 11.51
C MET A 457 -12.33 17.03 12.83
N ALA A 458 -11.37 17.14 13.76
CA ALA A 458 -11.53 17.85 15.02
C ALA A 458 -11.68 19.37 14.80
N LEU A 459 -10.88 19.95 13.91
CA LEU A 459 -10.95 21.35 13.52
C LEU A 459 -12.32 21.69 12.90
N VAL A 460 -12.79 20.91 11.93
CA VAL A 460 -14.10 21.10 11.28
C VAL A 460 -15.24 20.99 12.29
N ASN A 461 -15.21 19.99 13.18
CA ASN A 461 -16.24 19.80 14.22
C ASN A 461 -16.23 20.94 15.26
N ARG A 462 -15.05 21.43 15.69
CA ARG A 462 -14.95 22.57 16.63
C ARG A 462 -15.32 23.90 15.98
N GLY A 463 -14.88 24.14 14.75
CA GLY A 463 -15.13 25.38 14.00
C GLY A 463 -16.61 25.57 13.69
N SER A 464 -17.30 24.53 13.19
CA SER A 464 -18.76 24.55 13.01
C SER A 464 -19.50 24.72 14.36
N GLY A 465 -19.07 24.02 15.41
CA GLY A 465 -19.60 24.21 16.76
C GLY A 465 -19.33 25.59 17.39
N TRP A 466 -18.36 26.35 16.89
CA TRP A 466 -18.10 27.75 17.27
C TRP A 466 -18.96 28.71 16.44
N GLY A 467 -18.95 28.58 15.11
CA GLY A 467 -19.78 29.40 14.21
C GLY A 467 -21.27 29.33 14.56
N ASN A 468 -21.78 28.13 14.87
CA ASN A 468 -23.16 27.96 15.31
C ASN A 468 -23.49 28.73 16.60
N ARG A 469 -22.53 28.87 17.54
CA ARG A 469 -22.71 29.64 18.77
C ARG A 469 -22.63 31.15 18.52
N VAL A 470 -21.69 31.61 17.68
CA VAL A 470 -21.57 33.03 17.30
C VAL A 470 -22.83 33.51 16.56
N LEU A 471 -23.38 32.69 15.66
CA LEU A 471 -24.61 33.01 14.93
C LEU A 471 -25.84 33.02 15.84
N ALA A 472 -25.94 32.07 16.78
CA ALA A 472 -27.01 32.07 17.78
C ALA A 472 -26.97 33.29 18.71
N VAL A 473 -25.77 33.72 19.15
CA VAL A 473 -25.59 34.94 19.96
C VAL A 473 -25.95 36.22 19.18
N ARG A 474 -25.81 36.22 17.85
CA ARG A 474 -26.21 37.34 16.99
C ARG A 474 -27.72 37.36 16.64
N GLY A 475 -28.55 36.55 17.29
CA GLY A 475 -30.00 36.56 17.08
C GLY A 475 -30.47 36.04 15.71
N ALA A 476 -29.57 35.46 14.92
CA ALA A 476 -29.89 34.94 13.58
C ALA A 476 -30.71 33.65 13.69
N ALA A 477 -32.05 33.77 13.64
CA ALA A 477 -33.01 32.70 13.92
C ALA A 477 -33.13 31.60 12.82
N THR A 478 -32.04 31.25 12.12
CA THR A 478 -32.04 30.25 11.03
C THR A 478 -30.91 29.22 11.19
N GLU A 479 -31.02 28.04 10.54
CA GLU A 479 -30.02 26.96 10.65
C GLU A 479 -28.62 27.45 10.28
N ALA A 480 -27.74 27.56 11.29
CA ALA A 480 -26.45 28.27 11.22
C ALA A 480 -25.48 27.84 10.10
N ILE A 481 -25.65 26.64 9.52
CA ILE A 481 -25.23 26.36 8.14
C ILE A 481 -26.35 25.54 7.47
N PRO A 482 -26.94 26.00 6.34
CA PRO A 482 -27.99 25.24 5.66
C PRO A 482 -27.52 23.85 5.24
N ARG A 483 -28.30 22.80 5.57
CA ARG A 483 -27.98 21.39 5.27
C ARG A 483 -27.79 21.10 3.77
N ARG A 484 -28.13 22.03 2.87
CA ARG A 484 -27.83 21.97 1.43
C ARG A 484 -26.35 22.24 1.15
N VAL A 485 -25.81 23.33 1.71
CA VAL A 485 -24.39 23.74 1.55
C VAL A 485 -23.46 22.64 2.04
N VAL A 486 -23.74 22.05 3.21
CA VAL A 486 -22.95 20.93 3.76
C VAL A 486 -22.95 19.69 2.84
N ARG A 487 -24.02 19.45 2.07
CA ARG A 487 -24.06 18.37 1.05
C ARG A 487 -23.26 18.73 -0.20
N GLN A 488 -23.36 19.98 -0.66
CA GLN A 488 -22.66 20.48 -1.85
C GLN A 488 -21.13 20.50 -1.62
N VAL A 489 -20.66 21.06 -0.50
CA VAL A 489 -19.25 21.05 -0.10
C VAL A 489 -18.74 19.61 0.06
N ALA A 490 -19.50 18.73 0.72
CA ALA A 490 -19.11 17.32 0.86
C ALA A 490 -19.11 16.53 -0.47
N ALA A 491 -19.82 16.99 -1.50
CA ALA A 491 -19.73 16.43 -2.85
C ALA A 491 -18.49 16.96 -3.58
N GLY A 492 -18.23 18.27 -3.51
CA GLY A 492 -17.04 18.90 -4.08
C GLY A 492 -15.74 18.32 -3.53
N MET A 493 -15.64 18.12 -2.21
CA MET A 493 -14.48 17.48 -1.57
C MET A 493 -14.28 16.02 -2.00
N VAL A 494 -15.34 15.28 -2.35
CA VAL A 494 -15.21 13.93 -2.92
C VAL A 494 -14.74 13.99 -4.38
N CYS A 495 -15.15 15.00 -5.16
CA CYS A 495 -14.64 15.23 -6.51
C CYS A 495 -13.14 15.59 -6.49
N ALA A 496 -12.70 16.45 -5.57
CA ALA A 496 -11.29 16.78 -5.38
C ALA A 496 -10.45 15.55 -4.98
N LEU A 497 -10.96 14.70 -4.07
CA LEU A 497 -10.31 13.43 -3.72
C LEU A 497 -10.27 12.43 -4.87
N ALA A 498 -11.28 12.43 -5.75
CA ALA A 498 -11.26 11.61 -6.96
C ALA A 498 -10.13 12.04 -7.90
N VAL A 499 -10.03 13.35 -8.22
CA VAL A 499 -8.97 13.90 -9.09
C VAL A 499 -7.58 13.64 -8.52
N PHE A 500 -7.37 13.89 -7.22
CA PHE A 500 -6.12 13.52 -6.54
C PHE A 500 -5.83 12.02 -6.68
N GLY A 501 -6.84 11.17 -6.49
CA GLY A 501 -6.72 9.72 -6.66
C GLY A 501 -6.31 9.29 -8.06
N THR A 502 -6.87 9.89 -9.12
CA THR A 502 -6.51 9.52 -10.50
C THR A 502 -5.06 9.90 -10.82
N MET A 503 -4.66 11.14 -10.48
CA MET A 503 -3.32 11.67 -10.72
C MET A 503 -2.26 10.89 -9.94
N ALA A 504 -2.46 10.73 -8.64
CA ALA A 504 -1.49 10.07 -7.77
C ALA A 504 -1.38 8.57 -8.06
N ALA A 505 -2.49 7.88 -8.42
CA ALA A 505 -2.43 6.48 -8.84
C ALA A 505 -1.64 6.31 -10.15
N GLY A 506 -1.75 7.26 -11.08
CA GLY A 506 -0.95 7.31 -12.31
C GLY A 506 0.55 7.47 -12.05
N TRP A 507 0.94 8.33 -11.11
CA TRP A 507 2.33 8.43 -10.65
C TRP A 507 2.81 7.13 -9.98
N SER A 508 1.98 6.55 -9.10
CA SER A 508 2.31 5.36 -8.31
C SER A 508 2.64 4.17 -9.20
N ILE A 509 1.84 3.89 -10.24
CA ILE A 509 2.17 2.83 -11.21
C ILE A 509 3.40 3.16 -12.07
N ASN A 510 3.61 4.41 -12.50
CA ASN A 510 4.65 4.74 -13.49
C ASN A 510 6.04 4.20 -13.08
N ARG A 511 6.33 4.13 -11.78
CA ARG A 511 7.59 3.60 -11.22
C ARG A 511 7.82 2.11 -11.48
N TYR A 512 6.77 1.33 -11.75
CA TYR A 512 6.79 -0.11 -11.99
C TYR A 512 6.59 -0.47 -13.48
N MET A 513 6.55 0.52 -14.37
CA MET A 513 6.64 0.26 -15.81
C MET A 513 8.04 -0.25 -16.16
N PRO A 514 8.21 -1.15 -17.15
CA PRO A 514 9.52 -1.72 -17.48
C PRO A 514 10.62 -0.68 -17.72
N GLU A 515 11.70 -0.77 -16.95
CA GLU A 515 12.90 0.05 -17.13
C GLU A 515 14.15 -0.83 -17.14
N ASP A 516 15.21 -0.34 -17.78
CA ASP A 516 16.49 -1.06 -17.89
C ASP A 516 17.05 -1.39 -16.49
N PRO A 517 17.36 -2.67 -16.19
CA PRO A 517 17.93 -3.07 -14.90
C PRO A 517 19.21 -2.33 -14.50
N ALA A 518 19.97 -1.79 -15.44
CA ALA A 518 21.15 -0.96 -15.14
C ALA A 518 20.82 0.30 -14.33
N LYS A 519 19.56 0.75 -14.31
CA LYS A 519 19.10 1.92 -13.54
C LYS A 519 18.69 1.63 -12.10
N ASN A 520 18.63 0.36 -11.68
CA ASN A 520 18.22 -0.03 -10.31
C ASN A 520 16.91 0.63 -9.80
N THR A 521 15.91 0.80 -10.67
CA THR A 521 14.59 1.34 -10.31
C THR A 521 13.58 0.22 -10.05
N MET A 522 12.40 0.56 -9.50
CA MET A 522 11.27 -0.38 -9.39
C MET A 522 10.80 -0.95 -10.75
N GLY A 523 11.11 -0.30 -11.87
CA GLY A 523 10.73 -0.75 -13.21
C GLY A 523 11.49 -2.00 -13.68
N MET A 524 12.63 -2.32 -13.06
CA MET A 524 13.46 -3.47 -13.45
C MET A 524 12.75 -4.82 -13.26
N ASP A 525 11.78 -4.92 -12.34
CA ASP A 525 11.01 -6.16 -12.11
C ASP A 525 10.08 -6.48 -13.27
N ALA A 526 9.38 -5.47 -13.80
CA ALA A 526 8.53 -5.65 -14.96
C ALA A 526 9.38 -5.96 -16.21
N TRP A 527 10.55 -5.33 -16.35
CA TRP A 527 11.50 -5.64 -17.42
C TRP A 527 12.00 -7.09 -17.36
N ARG A 528 12.43 -7.57 -16.17
CA ARG A 528 12.87 -8.95 -15.94
C ARG A 528 11.76 -9.97 -16.19
N ALA A 529 10.50 -9.63 -15.91
CA ALA A 529 9.37 -10.49 -16.25
C ALA A 529 9.25 -10.75 -17.78
N HIS A 530 9.66 -9.78 -18.64
CA HIS A 530 9.71 -9.98 -20.10
C HIS A 530 10.97 -10.73 -20.59
N LEU A 531 11.96 -10.99 -19.71
CA LEU A 531 13.16 -11.76 -20.02
C LEU A 531 13.05 -13.26 -19.69
N LEU A 532 11.95 -13.73 -19.11
CA LEU A 532 11.73 -15.15 -18.80
C LEU A 532 10.93 -15.88 -19.88
N GLN A 533 11.37 -17.07 -20.29
CA GLN A 533 10.65 -17.96 -21.20
C GLN A 533 9.26 -18.34 -20.66
N LYS A 534 8.29 -18.50 -21.56
CA LYS A 534 6.95 -19.02 -21.24
C LYS A 534 6.98 -20.56 -21.06
N PRO A 535 5.92 -21.17 -20.50
CA PRO A 535 5.76 -22.63 -20.45
C PRO A 535 5.95 -23.37 -21.79
N ASN A 536 5.72 -22.71 -22.92
CA ASN A 536 5.93 -23.28 -24.26
C ASN A 536 7.33 -22.98 -24.86
N GLY A 537 8.32 -22.62 -24.03
CA GLY A 537 9.69 -22.28 -24.44
C GLY A 537 9.87 -20.94 -25.17
N ALA A 538 8.80 -20.39 -25.73
CA ALA A 538 8.84 -19.14 -26.48
C ALA A 538 9.03 -17.90 -25.56
N CYS A 539 9.70 -16.87 -26.08
CA CYS A 539 9.83 -15.61 -25.36
C CYS A 539 8.50 -14.84 -25.18
N PRO A 540 8.41 -13.96 -24.18
CA PRO A 540 7.41 -12.89 -24.09
C PRO A 540 7.31 -12.09 -25.38
N LYS A 541 6.10 -11.62 -25.72
CA LYS A 541 5.86 -10.91 -27.00
C LYS A 541 6.73 -9.65 -27.14
N TYR A 542 7.09 -9.05 -26.00
CA TYR A 542 7.88 -7.83 -25.91
C TYR A 542 9.24 -8.09 -25.26
N ALA A 543 9.76 -9.33 -25.30
CA ALA A 543 11.08 -9.65 -24.78
C ALA A 543 12.16 -8.73 -25.40
N PRO A 544 12.94 -7.97 -24.60
CA PRO A 544 14.00 -7.11 -25.11
C PRO A 544 14.94 -7.86 -26.06
N ASN A 545 15.15 -7.30 -27.26
CA ASN A 545 15.96 -7.89 -28.34
C ASN A 545 15.55 -9.32 -28.75
N GLY A 546 14.32 -9.75 -28.45
CA GLY A 546 13.83 -11.11 -28.71
C GLY A 546 14.49 -12.21 -27.87
N LYS A 547 15.27 -11.86 -26.85
CA LYS A 547 16.03 -12.82 -26.02
C LYS A 547 15.36 -13.05 -24.67
N CYS A 548 15.38 -14.29 -24.20
CA CYS A 548 14.83 -14.69 -22.92
C CYS A 548 15.52 -15.96 -22.38
N VAL A 549 15.51 -16.13 -21.06
CA VAL A 549 16.14 -17.25 -20.33
C VAL A 549 15.11 -18.17 -19.70
N VAL A 550 15.49 -19.43 -19.43
CA VAL A 550 14.67 -20.37 -18.65
C VAL A 550 14.53 -19.85 -17.21
N HIS A 551 13.34 -19.99 -16.61
CA HIS A 551 13.16 -19.72 -15.18
C HIS A 551 13.41 -20.99 -14.35
N GLU A 552 14.37 -20.91 -13.43
CA GLU A 552 14.70 -22.00 -12.51
C GLU A 552 13.75 -22.04 -11.30
N VAL A 553 12.93 -23.11 -11.19
CA VAL A 553 11.95 -23.27 -10.10
C VAL A 553 12.63 -23.78 -8.82
N LYS A 554 13.17 -22.83 -8.03
CA LYS A 554 13.96 -23.09 -6.81
C LYS A 554 13.09 -23.38 -5.59
N ASP A 555 13.56 -24.27 -4.73
CA ASP A 555 13.07 -24.37 -3.35
C ASP A 555 13.68 -23.30 -2.45
N ARG A 556 12.96 -22.91 -1.40
CA ARG A 556 13.57 -22.14 -0.32
C ARG A 556 14.27 -23.12 0.63
N SER A 557 15.59 -23.04 0.67
CA SER A 557 16.38 -23.47 1.83
C SER A 557 16.60 -22.29 2.77
N GLN A 558 16.76 -22.55 4.07
CA GLN A 558 17.37 -21.60 5.00
C GLN A 558 18.89 -21.85 4.97
N TYR A 559 19.64 -20.86 4.48
CA TYR A 559 21.10 -20.87 4.58
C TYR A 559 21.53 -20.58 6.03
N PRO A 560 22.73 -21.01 6.45
CA PRO A 560 23.34 -20.53 7.69
C PRO A 560 23.42 -19.00 7.69
N ASP A 561 23.22 -18.38 8.86
CA ASP A 561 23.50 -16.96 9.05
C ASP A 561 25.02 -16.76 9.05
N ASP A 562 25.53 -16.00 8.08
CA ASP A 562 26.97 -15.66 8.01
C ASP A 562 27.36 -14.57 9.03
N GLY A 563 26.38 -13.98 9.72
CA GLY A 563 26.58 -12.94 10.72
C GLY A 563 26.91 -11.57 10.14
N VAL A 564 26.70 -11.35 8.83
CA VAL A 564 27.10 -10.13 8.11
C VAL A 564 25.88 -9.40 7.53
N LEU A 565 25.99 -8.08 7.42
CA LEU A 565 24.97 -7.24 6.81
C LEU A 565 24.96 -7.36 5.28
N TRP A 566 23.76 -7.30 4.71
CA TRP A 566 23.55 -7.16 3.27
C TRP A 566 23.10 -5.73 2.96
N CYS A 567 23.92 -4.91 2.31
CA CYS A 567 23.51 -3.57 1.89
C CYS A 567 22.99 -3.58 0.46
N ALA A 568 21.68 -3.38 0.29
CA ALA A 568 21.08 -3.12 -1.01
C ALA A 568 21.38 -1.68 -1.47
N GLY A 569 21.66 -1.51 -2.77
CA GLY A 569 21.91 -0.20 -3.40
C GLY A 569 23.34 0.34 -3.29
N ILE A 570 24.27 -0.39 -2.66
CA ILE A 570 25.68 0.00 -2.52
C ILE A 570 26.54 -0.70 -3.59
N ILE A 571 27.41 0.07 -4.27
CA ILE A 571 28.35 -0.46 -5.27
C ILE A 571 29.49 -1.27 -4.62
N ALA A 572 30.12 -2.18 -5.35
CA ALA A 572 31.03 -3.16 -4.75
C ALA A 572 32.30 -2.54 -4.12
N ALA A 573 32.77 -1.40 -4.63
CA ALA A 573 33.83 -0.59 -4.04
C ALA A 573 33.48 0.00 -2.65
N GLU A 574 32.21 0.31 -2.39
CA GLU A 574 31.73 0.95 -1.15
C GLU A 574 31.30 -0.06 -0.07
N TRP A 575 31.02 -1.31 -0.45
CA TRP A 575 30.65 -2.40 0.46
C TRP A 575 31.58 -2.55 1.69
N PRO A 576 32.92 -2.44 1.59
CA PRO A 576 33.80 -2.48 2.76
C PRO A 576 33.50 -1.40 3.78
N THR A 577 33.15 -0.19 3.33
CA THR A 577 32.86 0.98 4.18
C THR A 577 31.46 0.90 4.79
N VAL A 578 30.45 0.53 4.00
CA VAL A 578 29.04 0.55 4.43
C VAL A 578 28.60 -0.76 5.10
N CYS A 579 29.13 -1.91 4.67
CA CYS A 579 28.73 -3.24 5.13
C CYS A 579 29.79 -3.95 5.99
N GLY A 580 31.00 -3.37 6.10
CA GLY A 580 32.12 -3.98 6.83
C GLY A 580 32.77 -5.18 6.16
N ARG A 581 32.46 -5.48 4.88
CA ARG A 581 33.12 -6.55 4.10
C ARG A 581 33.20 -6.26 2.61
N LYS A 582 34.05 -6.98 1.88
CA LYS A 582 34.01 -7.03 0.41
C LYS A 582 32.62 -7.48 -0.10
N ALA A 583 32.16 -6.89 -1.19
CA ALA A 583 30.92 -7.30 -1.85
C ALA A 583 30.94 -8.79 -2.27
N PRO A 584 29.79 -9.49 -2.22
CA PRO A 584 29.63 -10.86 -2.71
C PRO A 584 29.43 -10.95 -4.24
N PHE A 585 29.63 -9.84 -4.95
CA PHE A 585 29.56 -9.73 -6.41
C PHE A 585 30.72 -8.86 -6.91
N ASP A 586 31.18 -9.10 -8.14
CA ASP A 586 32.26 -8.33 -8.75
C ASP A 586 31.84 -6.88 -9.06
N ASP A 587 32.79 -5.95 -8.96
CA ASP A 587 32.53 -4.56 -9.31
C ASP A 587 32.50 -4.35 -10.83
N LEU A 588 31.30 -4.30 -11.38
CA LEU A 588 31.08 -4.06 -12.81
C LEU A 588 31.49 -2.66 -13.25
N SER A 589 31.67 -1.68 -12.35
CA SER A 589 32.24 -0.37 -12.69
C SER A 589 33.75 -0.42 -12.96
N THR A 590 34.44 -1.46 -12.45
CA THR A 590 35.90 -1.64 -12.63
C THR A 590 36.28 -2.45 -13.87
N LYS A 591 35.30 -3.07 -14.57
CA LYS A 591 35.57 -3.74 -15.85
C LYS A 591 35.84 -2.68 -16.93
N PRO A 592 37.01 -2.70 -17.59
CA PRO A 592 37.25 -1.83 -18.73
C PRO A 592 36.15 -2.03 -19.79
N ALA A 593 35.72 -0.94 -20.43
CA ALA A 593 34.87 -1.05 -21.60
C ALA A 593 35.54 -1.98 -22.63
N PRO A 594 34.79 -2.91 -23.26
CA PRO A 594 35.38 -3.82 -24.24
C PRO A 594 36.08 -2.99 -25.32
N ALA A 595 37.37 -3.25 -25.53
CA ALA A 595 38.18 -2.47 -26.44
C ALA A 595 37.52 -2.42 -27.82
N PRO A 596 37.46 -1.24 -28.48
CA PRO A 596 36.83 -1.13 -29.78
C PRO A 596 37.49 -2.13 -30.74
N THR A 597 36.69 -3.04 -31.31
CA THR A 597 37.19 -4.04 -32.25
C THR A 597 37.92 -3.30 -33.38
N PRO A 598 39.19 -3.62 -33.65
CA PRO A 598 39.97 -2.86 -34.62
C PRO A 598 39.29 -2.94 -35.98
N THR A 599 38.78 -1.81 -36.47
CA THR A 599 38.24 -1.70 -37.82
C THR A 599 39.32 -2.19 -38.80
N PRO A 600 39.03 -3.14 -39.70
CA PRO A 600 40.03 -3.56 -40.67
C PRO A 600 40.43 -2.35 -41.52
N SER A 601 41.73 -2.01 -41.48
CA SER A 601 42.27 -0.90 -42.26
C SER A 601 41.92 -1.09 -43.74
N PRO A 602 41.44 -0.05 -44.44
CA PRO A 602 41.14 -0.17 -45.87
C PRO A 602 42.42 -0.50 -46.63
N THR A 603 42.39 -1.60 -47.39
CA THR A 603 43.49 -2.00 -48.27
C THR A 603 43.84 -0.85 -49.22
N PRO A 604 45.12 -0.48 -49.37
CA PRO A 604 45.50 0.56 -50.33
C PRO A 604 45.16 0.11 -51.75
N ALA A 605 44.39 0.94 -52.47
CA ALA A 605 44.10 0.71 -53.88
C ALA A 605 45.38 0.88 -54.72
N PRO A 606 45.55 0.12 -55.83
CA PRO A 606 46.73 0.26 -56.68
C PRO A 606 46.86 1.65 -57.29
N SER A 607 48.11 2.08 -57.51
CA SER A 607 48.44 3.30 -58.25
C SER A 607 47.93 3.22 -59.70
N GLY A 608 47.16 4.22 -60.13
CA GLY A 608 46.69 4.33 -61.51
C GLY A 608 47.73 4.93 -62.47
N SER A 609 47.47 4.79 -63.77
CA SER A 609 48.24 5.45 -64.84
C SER A 609 47.33 5.86 -66.01
N ALA A 610 47.55 7.09 -66.49
CA ALA A 610 47.16 7.67 -67.78
C ALA A 610 45.66 7.82 -68.18
N GLN A 611 45.29 9.07 -68.51
CA GLN A 611 44.36 9.50 -69.58
C GLN A 611 42.85 9.15 -69.44
N ASP A 612 41.88 9.98 -69.84
CA ASP A 612 41.89 11.25 -70.59
C ASP A 612 40.83 12.28 -70.08
N ALA A 613 40.71 13.44 -70.72
CA ALA A 613 39.93 14.61 -70.26
C ALA A 613 38.49 14.73 -70.90
N PRO A 614 37.75 15.87 -70.88
CA PRO A 614 36.53 15.95 -70.08
C PRO A 614 35.23 16.31 -70.84
N LYS A 615 34.07 16.24 -70.16
CA LYS A 615 32.79 16.89 -70.57
C LYS A 615 32.03 17.49 -69.37
N PRO A 616 31.31 18.63 -69.54
CA PRO A 616 30.61 19.35 -68.47
C PRO A 616 29.08 19.13 -68.43
N GLY A 617 28.45 19.54 -67.32
CA GLY A 617 27.00 19.49 -67.04
C GLY A 617 26.64 18.44 -65.97
N GLU A 618 25.72 18.67 -65.02
CA GLU A 618 24.86 19.84 -64.75
C GLU A 618 24.55 20.00 -63.23
N SER A 619 23.79 21.04 -62.88
CA SER A 619 23.50 21.60 -61.54
C SER A 619 22.66 20.76 -60.55
N GLY A 620 22.68 21.16 -59.27
CA GLY A 620 21.65 20.84 -58.24
C GLY A 620 22.19 20.02 -57.06
N GLU A 621 22.73 20.57 -55.97
CA GLU A 621 22.14 21.49 -54.98
C GLU A 621 20.95 20.90 -54.16
N SER A 622 21.25 20.43 -52.94
CA SER A 622 20.75 21.05 -51.69
C SER A 622 21.25 20.28 -50.45
N ALA A 623 21.55 20.99 -49.37
CA ALA A 623 22.22 20.43 -48.19
C ALA A 623 21.26 20.10 -47.03
N LYS A 624 21.60 19.06 -46.25
CA LYS A 624 21.04 18.85 -44.90
C LYS A 624 22.05 19.32 -43.84
N PRO A 625 21.73 20.35 -43.04
CA PRO A 625 22.52 20.68 -41.86
C PRO A 625 22.15 19.78 -40.68
N SER A 626 23.14 19.07 -40.14
CA SER A 626 23.08 18.50 -38.78
C SER A 626 23.71 19.47 -37.78
N PRO A 627 23.05 19.82 -36.67
CA PRO A 627 23.73 20.19 -35.44
C PRO A 627 23.86 18.94 -34.56
N SER A 628 25.04 18.33 -34.41
CA SER A 628 26.17 18.81 -33.60
C SER A 628 25.78 19.02 -32.13
N ALA A 629 26.19 18.10 -31.25
CA ALA A 629 25.98 18.21 -29.82
C ALA A 629 26.97 19.22 -29.18
N THR A 630 26.50 19.98 -28.20
CA THR A 630 27.35 20.88 -27.40
C THR A 630 27.29 20.46 -25.93
N LYS A 631 28.43 20.09 -25.34
CA LYS A 631 28.56 19.87 -23.89
C LYS A 631 28.77 21.20 -23.17
N SER A 632 27.85 21.55 -22.27
CA SER A 632 28.05 22.49 -21.16
C SER A 632 26.90 22.27 -20.15
N GLY A 633 27.06 22.40 -18.84
CA GLY A 633 28.27 22.70 -18.08
C GLY A 633 27.95 23.55 -16.84
N THR A 634 28.45 23.13 -15.68
CA THR A 634 28.41 23.80 -14.36
C THR A 634 27.06 23.99 -13.63
N ARG A 635 27.04 23.46 -12.40
CA ARG A 635 26.19 23.77 -11.22
C ARG A 635 24.70 23.46 -11.34
#